data_AF-A0A846ZUT7-F1
#
_entry.id   AF-A0A846ZUT7-F1
#
_cell.length_a   1.000
_cell.length_b   1.000
_cell.length_c   1.000
_cell.angle_alpha   90.00
_cell.angle_beta   90.00
_cell.angle_gamma   90.00
#
_symmetry.space_group_name_H-M   'P 1'
#
loop_
_entity.id
_entity.type
_entity.pdbx_description
1 polymer ?
#
loop_
_entity_poly.entity_id
_entity_poly.type
_entity_poly.pdbx_seq_one_letter_code
_entity_poly.pdbx_strand_id
1 'polypeptide(L)' 'MINYETELNSEQYRVVMEKGGALLVLAGAGSGKTRTLTYRVARLIESGEPAQSILLATFT' A
#
# COMPACT_ATOMS: atom_id res chain seq x y z
N MET A 1 -7.41 14.08 -2.84
CA MET A 1 -6.20 13.40 -2.37
C MET A 1 -6.52 12.71 -1.06
N ILE A 2 -6.12 11.47 -0.90
CA ILE A 2 -6.41 10.67 0.30
C ILE A 2 -5.63 11.22 1.51
N ASN A 3 -6.27 11.32 2.67
CA ASN A 3 -5.56 11.58 3.93
C ASN A 3 -5.09 10.25 4.56
N TYR A 4 -3.90 9.80 4.21
CA TYR A 4 -3.38 8.50 4.65
C TYR A 4 -3.17 8.41 6.16
N GLU A 5 -2.86 9.51 6.85
CA GLU A 5 -2.58 9.53 8.30
C GLU A 5 -3.83 9.22 9.12
N THR A 6 -5.00 9.65 8.65
CA THR A 6 -6.27 9.38 9.33
C THR A 6 -6.86 8.02 8.95
N GLU A 7 -6.52 7.51 7.78
CA GLU A 7 -7.06 6.25 7.26
C GLU A 7 -6.29 5.02 7.75
N LEU A 8 -4.99 5.15 8.03
CA LEU A 8 -4.09 4.05 8.30
C LEU A 8 -3.52 4.14 9.71
N ASN A 9 -3.30 2.99 10.34
CA ASN A 9 -2.45 2.95 11.54
C ASN A 9 -0.97 3.18 11.15
N SER A 10 -0.10 3.36 12.14
CA SER A 10 1.32 3.69 11.94
C SER A 10 2.07 2.68 11.08
N GLU A 11 1.80 1.38 11.24
CA GLU A 11 2.49 0.33 10.48
C GLU A 11 2.01 0.28 9.02
N GLN A 12 0.71 0.39 8.81
CA GLN A 12 0.12 0.46 7.46
C GLN A 12 0.56 1.73 6.74
N TYR A 13 0.56 2.87 7.43
CA TYR A 13 1.02 4.15 6.90
C TYR A 13 2.47 4.06 6.43
N ARG A 14 3.35 3.46 7.24
CA ARG A 14 4.77 3.25 6.88
C ARG A 14 4.89 2.43 5.59
N VAL A 15 4.15 1.33 5.47
CA VAL A 15 4.13 0.51 4.25
C VAL A 15 3.64 1.31 3.05
N VAL A 16 2.59 2.12 3.20
CA VAL A 16 2.02 2.90 2.09
C VAL A 16 2.96 4.02 1.64
N MET A 17 3.67 4.66 2.57
CA MET A 17 4.53 5.82 2.29
C MET A 17 5.97 5.46 1.87
N GLU A 18 6.33 4.18 1.88
CA GLU A 18 7.65 3.71 1.45
C GLU A 18 7.92 4.03 -0.04
N LYS A 19 9.07 4.66 -0.33
CA LYS A 19 9.34 5.39 -1.59
C LYS A 19 9.90 4.53 -2.72
N GLY A 20 10.16 3.24 -2.50
CA GLY A 20 10.61 2.32 -3.53
C GLY A 20 11.51 1.21 -2.99
N GLY A 21 11.98 0.35 -3.88
CA GLY A 21 12.78 -0.82 -3.52
C GLY A 21 11.94 -2.02 -3.08
N ALA A 22 12.62 -3.14 -2.83
CA ALA A 22 11.99 -4.37 -2.37
C ALA A 22 11.55 -4.22 -0.90
N LEU A 23 10.28 -4.53 -0.61
CA LEU A 23 9.70 -4.45 0.73
C LEU A 23 9.00 -5.78 1.06
N LEU A 24 9.33 -6.36 2.23
CA LEU A 24 8.62 -7.51 2.79
C LEU A 24 7.72 -7.06 3.94
N VAL A 25 6.43 -7.35 3.85
CA VAL A 25 5.45 -7.02 4.90
C VAL A 25 4.93 -8.32 5.53
N LEU A 26 5.28 -8.56 6.78
CA LEU A 26 4.78 -9.68 7.56
C LEU A 26 3.56 -9.23 8.36
N ALA A 27 2.44 -9.94 8.22
CA ALA A 27 1.19 -9.50 8.81
C ALA A 27 0.26 -10.69 9.14
N GLY A 28 -0.34 -10.65 10.34
CA GLY A 28 -1.28 -11.67 10.81
C GLY A 28 -2.64 -11.65 10.10
N ALA A 29 -3.54 -12.55 10.51
CA ALA A 29 -4.94 -12.50 10.09
C ALA A 29 -5.62 -11.22 10.62
N GLY A 30 -6.57 -10.66 9.88
CA GLY A 30 -7.34 -9.47 10.30
C GLY A 30 -6.57 -8.13 10.35
N SER A 31 -5.28 -8.09 10.04
CA SER A 31 -4.43 -6.88 10.16
C SER A 31 -4.64 -5.82 9.06
N GLY A 32 -5.60 -6.01 8.15
CA GLY A 32 -5.83 -5.08 7.04
C GLY A 32 -4.83 -5.16 5.89
N LYS A 33 -4.27 -6.34 5.59
CA LYS A 33 -3.34 -6.58 4.46
C LYS A 33 -3.85 -6.02 3.14
N THR A 34 -5.06 -6.41 2.76
CA THR A 34 -5.69 -5.96 1.50
C THR A 34 -5.87 -4.45 1.49
N ARG A 35 -6.35 -3.85 2.61
CA ARG A 35 -6.46 -2.39 2.75
C ARG A 35 -5.12 -1.71 2.49
N THR A 36 -4.06 -2.19 3.15
CA THR A 36 -2.71 -1.64 3.01
C THR A 36 -2.20 -1.70 1.56
N LEU A 37 -2.40 -2.83 0.87
CA LEU A 37 -2.03 -2.98 -0.54
C LEU A 37 -2.81 -2.01 -1.44
N THR A 38 -4.11 -1.84 -1.22
CA THR A 38 -4.94 -0.90 -1.99
C THR A 38 -4.46 0.54 -1.83
N TYR A 39 -4.22 1.01 -0.59
CA TYR A 39 -3.70 2.36 -0.37
C TYR A 39 -2.28 2.53 -0.91
N ARG A 40 -1.44 1.49 -0.92
CA ARG A 40 -0.11 1.56 -1.53
C ARG A 40 -0.19 1.76 -3.05
N VAL A 41 -1.10 1.06 -3.73
CA VAL A 41 -1.34 1.30 -5.16
C VAL A 41 -1.86 2.71 -5.41
N ALA A 42 -2.84 3.18 -4.63
CA ALA A 42 -3.34 4.55 -4.73
C ALA A 42 -2.21 5.58 -4.54
N ARG A 43 -1.33 5.36 -3.55
CA ARG A 43 -0.20 6.24 -3.26
C ARG A 43 0.82 6.28 -4.39
N LEU A 44 1.12 5.14 -5.02
CA LEU A 44 2.02 5.05 -6.17
C LEU A 44 1.50 5.86 -7.36
N ILE A 45 0.20 5.70 -7.66
CA ILE A 45 -0.46 6.46 -8.73
C ILE A 45 -0.45 7.96 -8.41
N GLU A 46 -0.76 8.35 -7.17
CA GLU A 46 -0.70 9.76 -6.73
C GLU A 46 0.72 10.35 -6.79
N SER A 47 1.79 9.54 -6.67
CA SER A 47 3.18 9.98 -6.92
C SER A 47 3.55 10.09 -8.39
N GLY A 48 2.66 9.74 -9.32
CA GLY A 48 2.91 9.79 -10.76
C GLY A 48 3.41 8.49 -11.38
N GLU A 49 3.39 7.38 -10.64
CA GLU A 49 3.67 6.06 -11.22
C GLU A 49 2.56 5.71 -12.23
N PRO A 50 2.87 5.37 -13.49
CA PRO A 50 1.86 4.96 -14.45
C PRO A 50 1.12 3.73 -13.96
N ALA A 51 -0.22 3.75 -13.94
CA ALA A 51 -0.98 2.58 -13.46
C ALA A 51 -0.62 1.27 -14.21
N GLN A 52 -0.17 1.38 -15.47
CA GLN A 52 0.23 0.27 -16.34
C GLN A 52 1.55 -0.40 -15.91
N SER A 53 2.38 0.25 -15.08
CA SER A 53 3.61 -0.34 -14.52
C SER A 53 3.37 -1.09 -13.21
N ILE A 54 2.13 -1.05 -12.67
CA ILE A 54 1.78 -1.66 -11.38
C ILE A 54 1.08 -3.01 -11.62
N LEU A 55 1.66 -4.09 -11.08
CA LEU A 55 1.04 -5.42 -11.04
C LEU A 55 0.64 -5.77 -9.61
N LEU A 56 -0.62 -6.15 -9.41
CA LEU A 56 -1.13 -6.70 -8.14
C LEU A 56 -1.64 -8.13 -8.39
N ALA A 57 -1.10 -9.10 -7.67
CA ALA A 57 -1.46 -10.51 -7.79
C ALA A 57 -1.88 -11.08 -6.43
N THR A 58 -2.83 -12.01 -6.44
CA THR A 58 -3.35 -12.69 -5.24
C THR A 58 -3.77 -14.12 -5.56
N PHE A 59 -3.88 -14.95 -4.52
CA PHE A 59 -4.65 -16.19 -4.54
C PHE A 59 -6.08 -15.93 -4.07
N THR A 60 -7.01 -16.84 -4.37
CA THR A 60 -8.40 -16.83 -3.88
C THR A 60 -8.59 -17.77 -2.71
#